data_AF-A0ABC9D6R0-F1
#
_entry.id   AF-A0ABC9D6R0-F1
#
_cell.length_a   1.000
_cell.length_b   1.000
_cell.length_c   1.000
_cell.angle_alpha   90.00
_cell.angle_beta   90.00
_cell.angle_gamma   90.00
#
_symmetry.space_group_name_H-M   'P 1'
#
loop_
_entity.id
_entity.type
_entity.pdbx_description
1 polymer ?
#
loop_
_entity_poly.entity_id
_entity_poly.type
_entity_poly.pdbx_seq_one_letter_code
_entity_poly.pdbx_strand_id
1 'polypeptide(L)'
;MEALGKRKRSSNAATAGDSPAGGDRLSALPDHLLHEIMSHMKARQMVQTCSLSRRWRRLWPNVPRLDIDQREFTFAPDRGYRNFDDFVHFLLAKVSIARLDAFRLYVHVGFASFGSIDNASAWIRRAIMSSSSSSPSYWRLKMLHLSNLRELDESFAEHVRTRCPSLEELELRGCTCRFKAIASGSLRTLSLRLCVGKGFYGIASPTLKSLVVDQGGNDITSPFVVTAPALACLSLDVTPYNFPFGVCFDEVASLARASVCLKERGTLVKIKQLRDQLFALRSVSNATSLDLSGFDMTVQEAGEESMSSFPEFNNLRTLELNQCGLCDDLRVSGHILRNSPNLEKLTLHLPPCLKVPIGEPLPHPEFKNMRALVLHNYDPSDDFQTLGRFLRSSPILEKLTLHCSKFLNNDAAKKKRGTSKIMTNIGQNLMGVRCENLKFTEIIYKDDDVRHLIEFLLRFSRNLPNNNYRFTKVD
;
A
#
# COMPACT_ATOMS: atom_id res chain seq x y z
N MET A 1 -2.11 -75.27 -29.12
CA MET A 1 -2.49 -74.25 -28.12
C MET A 1 -2.33 -72.89 -28.78
N GLU A 2 -3.25 -72.49 -29.65
CA GLU A 2 -4.51 -71.78 -29.33
C GLU A 2 -4.27 -70.51 -28.50
N ALA A 3 -4.74 -69.31 -28.86
CA ALA A 3 -5.48 -68.84 -30.02
C ALA A 3 -5.39 -67.30 -30.10
N LEU A 4 -5.26 -66.78 -31.32
CA LEU A 4 -5.57 -65.39 -31.69
C LEU A 4 -7.09 -65.17 -31.64
N GLY A 5 -7.55 -64.24 -30.81
CA GLY A 5 -8.96 -63.87 -30.69
C GLY A 5 -9.26 -62.45 -31.19
N LYS A 6 -9.75 -62.34 -32.43
CA LYS A 6 -10.33 -61.13 -33.03
C LYS A 6 -11.46 -60.55 -32.17
N ARG A 7 -11.54 -59.23 -31.99
CA ARG A 7 -12.78 -58.55 -31.54
C ARG A 7 -13.47 -57.81 -32.68
N LYS A 8 -14.74 -58.18 -32.83
CA LYS A 8 -15.71 -57.98 -33.90
C LYS A 8 -16.38 -56.60 -33.78
N ARG A 9 -16.51 -55.89 -34.91
CA ARG A 9 -17.48 -54.79 -35.08
C ARG A 9 -18.88 -55.40 -35.13
N SER A 10 -19.77 -55.00 -34.22
CA SER A 10 -21.21 -55.27 -34.34
C SER A 10 -21.97 -53.95 -34.48
N SER A 11 -22.52 -53.74 -35.67
CA SER A 11 -23.68 -52.88 -35.90
C SER A 11 -24.91 -53.54 -35.30
N ASN A 12 -25.73 -52.80 -34.56
CA ASN A 12 -27.17 -53.02 -34.51
C ASN A 12 -27.86 -51.72 -34.11
N ALA A 13 -28.90 -51.39 -34.87
CA ALA A 13 -29.72 -50.21 -34.73
C ALA A 13 -30.86 -50.42 -33.71
N ALA A 14 -31.14 -49.34 -33.00
CA ALA A 14 -32.42 -48.89 -32.43
C ALA A 14 -33.35 -49.88 -31.71
N THR A 15 -33.45 -49.70 -30.39
CA THR A 15 -34.75 -49.56 -29.70
C THR A 15 -34.60 -48.50 -28.61
N ALA A 16 -35.50 -47.51 -28.65
CA ALA A 16 -35.60 -46.42 -27.70
C ALA A 16 -35.94 -46.94 -26.30
N GLY A 17 -35.09 -46.58 -25.34
CA GLY A 17 -35.37 -46.59 -23.92
C GLY A 17 -34.85 -45.25 -23.39
N ASP A 18 -35.78 -44.31 -23.22
CA ASP A 18 -35.53 -42.99 -22.71
C ASP A 18 -35.01 -43.09 -21.26
N SER A 19 -33.78 -42.68 -21.07
CA SER A 19 -33.16 -42.44 -19.77
C SER A 19 -32.27 -41.22 -19.98
N PRO A 20 -32.38 -40.15 -19.17
CA PRO A 20 -31.54 -38.97 -19.30
C PRO A 20 -30.15 -39.33 -18.75
N ALA A 21 -29.43 -40.14 -19.53
CA ALA A 21 -28.11 -40.63 -19.21
C ALA A 21 -27.12 -39.46 -19.24
N GLY A 22 -26.87 -38.89 -18.05
CA GLY A 22 -25.57 -38.34 -17.64
C GLY A 22 -24.78 -37.56 -18.68
N GLY A 23 -25.43 -36.72 -19.49
CA GLY A 23 -24.74 -35.86 -20.44
C GLY A 23 -23.75 -34.97 -19.69
N ASP A 24 -22.53 -34.84 -20.22
CA ASP A 24 -21.49 -33.98 -19.66
C ASP A 24 -22.01 -32.53 -19.57
N ARG A 25 -22.55 -32.18 -18.39
CA ARG A 25 -23.20 -30.89 -18.12
C ARG A 25 -22.21 -29.73 -18.24
N LEU A 26 -20.91 -29.99 -18.04
CA LEU A 26 -19.85 -28.99 -18.26
C LEU A 26 -19.67 -28.75 -19.76
N SER A 27 -19.74 -29.79 -20.59
CA SER A 27 -19.73 -29.64 -22.05
C SER A 27 -21.01 -29.04 -22.63
N ALA A 28 -22.11 -28.94 -21.86
CA ALA A 28 -23.33 -28.26 -22.29
C ALA A 28 -23.25 -26.72 -22.16
N LEU A 29 -22.30 -26.19 -21.40
CA LEU A 29 -22.13 -24.75 -21.23
C LEU A 29 -21.63 -24.08 -22.53
N PRO A 30 -22.04 -22.84 -22.83
CA PRO A 30 -21.44 -22.03 -23.90
C PRO A 30 -19.94 -21.77 -23.67
N ASP A 31 -19.18 -21.56 -24.76
CA ASP A 31 -17.72 -21.36 -24.69
C ASP A 31 -17.33 -20.17 -23.81
N HIS A 32 -18.10 -19.08 -23.84
CA HIS A 32 -17.80 -17.89 -23.04
C HIS A 32 -17.87 -18.16 -21.53
N LEU A 33 -18.80 -18.99 -21.06
CA LEU A 33 -18.87 -19.39 -19.65
C LEU A 33 -17.72 -20.34 -19.28
N LEU A 34 -17.33 -21.22 -20.19
CA LEU A 34 -16.17 -22.10 -19.97
C LEU A 34 -14.87 -21.30 -19.89
N HIS A 35 -14.70 -20.28 -20.73
CA HIS A 35 -13.57 -19.35 -20.66
C HIS A 35 -13.56 -18.58 -19.35
N GLU A 36 -14.72 -18.09 -18.88
CA GLU A 36 -14.81 -17.40 -17.60
C GLU A 36 -14.43 -18.32 -16.45
N ILE A 37 -15.00 -19.54 -16.39
CA ILE A 37 -14.66 -20.54 -15.36
C ILE A 37 -13.15 -20.82 -15.36
N MET A 38 -12.56 -21.12 -16.52
CA MET A 38 -11.12 -21.38 -16.63
C MET A 38 -10.26 -20.17 -16.24
N SER A 39 -10.74 -18.94 -16.49
CA SER A 39 -10.04 -17.69 -16.17
C SER A 39 -9.93 -17.41 -14.67
N HIS A 40 -10.71 -18.10 -13.83
CA HIS A 40 -10.61 -18.05 -12.37
C HIS A 40 -9.71 -19.15 -11.79
N MET A 41 -9.19 -20.05 -12.64
CA MET A 41 -8.33 -21.15 -12.22
C MET A 41 -6.86 -20.82 -12.44
N LYS A 42 -5.99 -21.40 -11.61
CA LYS A 42 -4.55 -21.42 -11.90
C LYS A 42 -4.26 -22.31 -13.10
N ALA A 43 -3.22 -21.99 -13.85
CA ALA A 43 -2.88 -22.64 -15.11
C ALA A 43 -2.72 -24.16 -14.97
N ARG A 44 -2.11 -24.65 -13.88
CA ARG A 44 -1.96 -26.10 -13.66
C ARG A 44 -3.32 -26.78 -13.49
N GLN A 45 -4.20 -26.19 -12.69
CA GLN A 45 -5.55 -26.69 -12.44
C GLN A 45 -6.38 -26.70 -13.73
N MET A 46 -6.31 -25.61 -14.50
CA MET A 46 -6.95 -25.48 -15.81
C MET A 46 -6.52 -26.59 -16.79
N VAL A 47 -5.21 -26.88 -16.86
CA VAL A 47 -4.71 -27.97 -17.71
C VAL A 47 -5.15 -29.34 -17.20
N GLN A 48 -5.20 -29.55 -15.87
CA GLN A 48 -5.67 -30.80 -15.28
C GLN A 48 -7.16 -31.06 -15.55
N THR A 49 -8.01 -30.03 -15.47
CA THR A 49 -9.46 -30.17 -15.75
C THR A 49 -9.75 -30.47 -17.21
N CYS A 50 -8.79 -30.29 -18.13
CA CYS A 50 -8.93 -30.75 -19.52
C CYS A 50 -9.02 -32.27 -19.67
N SER A 51 -8.71 -33.04 -18.62
CA SER A 51 -8.97 -34.49 -18.59
C SER A 51 -10.47 -34.82 -18.44
N LEU A 52 -11.25 -33.89 -17.88
CA LEU A 52 -12.68 -34.06 -17.61
C LEU A 52 -13.55 -33.80 -18.85
N SER A 53 -13.10 -32.96 -19.77
CA SER A 53 -13.81 -32.67 -21.02
C SER A 53 -12.86 -32.39 -22.18
N ARG A 54 -13.10 -33.04 -23.32
CA ARG A 54 -12.37 -32.78 -24.58
C ARG A 54 -12.57 -31.36 -25.10
N ARG A 55 -13.68 -30.71 -24.74
CA ARG A 55 -13.98 -29.32 -25.15
C ARG A 55 -13.06 -28.35 -24.44
N TRP A 56 -12.84 -28.53 -23.14
CA TRP A 56 -11.93 -27.70 -22.34
C TRP A 56 -10.50 -27.74 -22.90
N ARG A 57 -10.05 -28.92 -23.35
CA ARG A 57 -8.75 -29.09 -24.02
C ARG A 57 -8.57 -28.20 -25.25
N ARG A 58 -9.65 -27.87 -25.97
CA ARG A 58 -9.62 -27.01 -27.18
C ARG A 58 -9.75 -25.52 -26.85
N LEU A 59 -10.36 -25.19 -25.71
CA LEU A 59 -10.67 -23.81 -25.32
C LEU A 59 -9.58 -23.16 -24.47
N TRP A 60 -8.94 -23.93 -23.58
CA TRP A 60 -7.93 -23.37 -22.67
C TRP A 60 -6.79 -22.59 -23.36
N PRO A 61 -6.33 -22.91 -24.59
CA PRO A 61 -5.29 -22.12 -25.25
C PRO A 61 -5.71 -20.67 -25.55
N ASN A 62 -7.02 -20.39 -25.58
CA ASN A 62 -7.60 -19.08 -25.92
C ASN A 62 -8.17 -18.34 -24.71
N VAL A 63 -7.78 -18.73 -23.49
CA VAL A 63 -8.26 -18.08 -22.27
C VAL A 63 -7.78 -16.63 -22.19
N PRO A 64 -8.63 -15.70 -21.76
CA PRO A 64 -8.26 -14.29 -21.61
C PRO A 64 -7.38 -14.04 -20.38
N ARG A 65 -7.38 -14.93 -19.39
CA ARG A 65 -6.58 -14.77 -18.16
C ARG A 65 -5.73 -16.00 -17.92
N LEU A 66 -4.46 -15.76 -17.61
CA LEU A 66 -3.51 -16.81 -17.28
C LEU A 66 -2.83 -16.51 -15.95
N ASP A 67 -2.99 -17.40 -14.98
CA ASP A 67 -2.38 -17.30 -13.64
C ASP A 67 -1.45 -18.50 -13.41
N ILE A 68 -0.14 -18.24 -13.42
CA ILE A 68 0.91 -19.22 -13.23
C ILE A 68 1.48 -19.07 -11.83
N ASP A 69 1.26 -20.06 -10.97
CA ASP A 69 1.71 -20.02 -9.58
C ASP A 69 2.60 -21.23 -9.25
N GLN A 70 3.89 -20.97 -9.03
CA GLN A 70 4.86 -22.02 -8.70
C GLN A 70 4.50 -22.76 -7.40
N ARG A 71 3.72 -22.18 -6.49
CA ARG A 71 3.30 -22.85 -5.24
C ARG A 71 2.52 -24.14 -5.50
N GLU A 72 1.99 -24.35 -6.70
CA GLU A 72 1.33 -25.60 -7.09
C GLU A 72 2.29 -26.78 -7.37
N PHE A 73 3.60 -26.50 -7.40
CA PHE A 73 4.66 -27.45 -7.76
C PHE A 73 5.61 -27.76 -6.58
N THR A 74 5.35 -27.21 -5.38
CA THR A 74 6.25 -27.26 -4.21
C THR A 74 6.23 -28.58 -3.45
N PHE A 75 5.32 -29.51 -3.76
CA PHE A 75 5.21 -30.82 -3.08
C PHE A 75 6.29 -31.84 -3.49
N ALA A 76 7.20 -31.50 -4.41
CA ALA A 76 8.27 -32.38 -4.88
C ALA A 76 9.64 -31.77 -4.57
N PRO A 77 10.32 -32.15 -3.47
CA PRO A 77 11.54 -31.50 -2.98
C PRO A 77 12.69 -31.45 -3.99
N ASP A 78 12.80 -32.44 -4.88
CA ASP A 78 13.92 -32.50 -5.85
C ASP A 78 13.53 -32.21 -7.32
N ARG A 79 12.23 -32.18 -7.64
CA ARG A 79 11.73 -32.05 -9.03
C ARG A 79 10.76 -30.90 -9.26
N GLY A 80 10.34 -30.19 -8.20
CA GLY A 80 9.34 -29.13 -8.30
C GLY A 80 9.72 -28.04 -9.30
N TYR A 81 10.99 -27.61 -9.32
CA TYR A 81 11.45 -26.58 -10.26
C TYR A 81 11.44 -27.03 -11.71
N ARG A 82 12.02 -28.20 -12.03
CA ARG A 82 12.07 -28.71 -13.41
C ARG A 82 10.65 -28.95 -13.95
N ASN A 83 9.79 -29.54 -13.14
CA ASN A 83 8.38 -29.74 -13.50
C ASN A 83 7.65 -28.42 -13.77
N PHE A 84 7.97 -27.37 -13.00
CA PHE A 84 7.42 -26.05 -13.22
C PHE A 84 7.94 -25.41 -14.51
N ASP A 85 9.26 -25.44 -14.76
CA ASP A 85 9.86 -24.91 -15.98
C ASP A 85 9.32 -25.61 -17.23
N ASP A 86 9.28 -26.95 -17.23
CA ASP A 86 8.71 -27.75 -18.32
C ASP A 86 7.24 -27.42 -18.56
N PHE A 87 6.49 -27.23 -17.47
CA PHE A 87 5.07 -26.86 -17.54
C PHE A 87 4.88 -25.46 -18.13
N VAL A 88 5.66 -24.47 -17.69
CA VAL A 88 5.58 -23.10 -18.22
C VAL A 88 5.96 -23.08 -19.70
N HIS A 89 7.02 -23.79 -20.08
CA HIS A 89 7.39 -23.95 -21.49
C HIS A 89 6.26 -24.57 -22.33
N PHE A 90 5.66 -25.66 -21.85
CA PHE A 90 4.51 -26.28 -22.51
C PHE A 90 3.32 -25.32 -22.63
N LEU A 91 2.99 -24.60 -21.55
CA LEU A 91 1.85 -23.72 -21.47
C LEU A 91 1.99 -22.53 -22.44
N LEU A 92 3.14 -21.84 -22.40
CA LEU A 92 3.41 -20.68 -23.25
C LEU A 92 3.54 -21.04 -24.73
N ALA A 93 3.93 -22.28 -25.06
CA ALA A 93 3.94 -22.77 -26.44
C ALA A 93 2.53 -23.02 -27.01
N LYS A 94 1.48 -23.02 -26.17
CA LYS A 94 0.11 -23.32 -26.59
C LYS A 94 -0.83 -22.13 -26.44
N VAL A 95 -0.63 -21.27 -25.44
CA VAL A 95 -1.50 -20.12 -25.19
C VAL A 95 -1.40 -19.09 -26.31
N SER A 96 -2.54 -18.58 -26.75
CA SER A 96 -2.65 -17.45 -27.66
C SER A 96 -2.44 -16.13 -26.90
N ILE A 97 -1.20 -15.64 -26.94
CA ILE A 97 -0.81 -14.39 -26.25
C ILE A 97 -1.62 -13.19 -26.74
N ALA A 98 -2.01 -13.18 -28.03
CA ALA A 98 -2.82 -12.11 -28.62
C ALA A 98 -4.22 -11.97 -27.99
N ARG A 99 -4.70 -12.98 -27.26
CA ARG A 99 -6.01 -13.00 -26.61
C ARG A 99 -5.94 -12.77 -25.09
N LEU A 100 -4.73 -12.67 -24.53
CA LEU A 100 -4.56 -12.45 -23.10
C LEU A 100 -4.91 -11.01 -22.74
N ASP A 101 -5.88 -10.87 -21.84
CA ASP A 101 -6.24 -9.62 -21.16
C ASP A 101 -5.51 -9.50 -19.81
N ALA A 102 -5.19 -10.63 -19.16
CA ALA A 102 -4.47 -10.64 -17.89
C ALA A 102 -3.44 -11.78 -17.81
N PHE A 103 -2.26 -11.46 -17.30
CA PHE A 103 -1.19 -12.41 -17.05
C PHE A 103 -0.61 -12.24 -15.65
N ARG A 104 -0.60 -13.31 -14.87
CA ARG A 104 0.01 -13.37 -13.54
C ARG A 104 1.06 -14.47 -13.48
N LEU A 105 2.22 -14.14 -12.94
CA LEU A 105 3.31 -15.07 -12.70
C LEU A 105 3.84 -14.91 -11.29
N TYR A 106 3.75 -15.98 -10.49
CA TYR A 106 4.35 -16.06 -9.16
C TYR A 106 5.44 -17.13 -9.12
N VAL A 107 6.65 -16.70 -8.76
CA VAL A 107 7.82 -17.55 -8.53
C VAL A 107 8.14 -17.55 -7.01
N HIS A 108 8.56 -18.66 -6.44
CA HIS A 108 8.82 -18.78 -5.00
C HIS A 108 10.29 -18.42 -4.64
N VAL A 109 10.49 -17.50 -3.70
CA VAL A 109 11.79 -16.91 -3.30
C VAL A 109 12.82 -17.97 -2.82
N GLY A 110 12.38 -19.03 -2.15
CA GLY A 110 13.26 -20.03 -1.51
C GLY A 110 13.83 -21.14 -2.40
N PHE A 111 13.40 -21.28 -3.66
CA PHE A 111 13.89 -22.35 -4.55
C PHE A 111 15.14 -21.96 -5.34
N ALA A 112 15.60 -20.72 -5.20
CA ALA A 112 16.59 -20.12 -6.07
C ALA A 112 18.01 -20.11 -5.46
N SER A 113 18.27 -21.06 -4.53
CA SER A 113 19.61 -21.43 -4.05
C SER A 113 20.28 -22.50 -4.93
N PHE A 114 19.56 -23.09 -5.89
CA PHE A 114 20.08 -24.14 -6.76
C PHE A 114 20.53 -23.61 -8.14
N GLY A 115 21.49 -22.67 -8.16
CA GLY A 115 22.43 -22.42 -9.28
C GLY A 115 21.90 -22.26 -10.73
N SER A 116 20.59 -22.20 -10.97
CA SER A 116 19.98 -22.15 -12.29
C SER A 116 19.59 -20.71 -12.58
N ILE A 117 20.31 -20.11 -13.54
CA ILE A 117 20.09 -18.78 -14.10
C ILE A 117 18.60 -18.63 -14.45
N ASP A 118 18.00 -17.53 -14.00
CA ASP A 118 16.56 -17.24 -14.00
C ASP A 118 15.88 -17.37 -15.38
N ASN A 119 15.30 -18.53 -15.67
CA ASN A 119 14.45 -18.75 -16.84
C ASN A 119 13.18 -17.90 -16.84
N ALA A 120 12.81 -17.24 -15.74
CA ALA A 120 11.60 -16.42 -15.70
C ALA A 120 11.68 -15.19 -16.61
N SER A 121 12.86 -14.61 -16.78
CA SER A 121 13.10 -13.58 -17.81
C SER A 121 12.93 -14.15 -19.22
N ALA A 122 13.34 -15.41 -19.44
CA ALA A 122 13.14 -16.14 -20.68
C ALA A 122 11.67 -16.52 -20.90
N TRP A 123 10.91 -16.85 -19.85
CA TRP A 123 9.47 -17.11 -19.93
C TRP A 123 8.71 -15.85 -20.24
N ILE A 124 9.06 -14.70 -19.64
CA ILE A 124 8.53 -13.39 -20.07
C ILE A 124 8.96 -13.15 -21.51
N ARG A 125 10.23 -13.33 -21.88
CA ARG A 125 10.67 -13.22 -23.27
C ARG A 125 9.88 -14.12 -24.23
N ARG A 126 9.38 -15.27 -23.79
CA ARG A 126 8.62 -16.19 -24.62
C ARG A 126 7.10 -15.92 -24.61
N ALA A 127 6.52 -15.68 -23.45
CA ALA A 127 5.12 -15.35 -23.20
C ALA A 127 4.75 -13.96 -23.69
N ILE A 128 5.69 -13.03 -23.57
CA ILE A 128 5.53 -11.62 -23.86
C ILE A 128 6.36 -11.36 -25.13
N MET A 129 7.64 -11.67 -25.21
CA MET A 129 8.50 -11.12 -26.30
C MET A 129 8.66 -11.94 -27.62
N SER A 130 8.19 -13.20 -27.71
CA SER A 130 8.46 -14.13 -28.85
C SER A 130 7.38 -14.15 -29.94
N SER A 131 6.78 -13.01 -30.27
CA SER A 131 5.97 -12.88 -31.49
C SER A 131 6.90 -12.66 -32.70
N SER A 132 7.73 -13.66 -33.00
CA SER A 132 8.65 -13.67 -34.13
C SER A 132 7.96 -14.21 -35.39
N SER A 133 6.98 -13.47 -35.93
CA SER A 133 6.60 -13.53 -37.35
C SER A 133 5.35 -12.70 -37.61
N SER A 134 5.48 -11.75 -38.54
CA SER A 134 4.41 -11.05 -39.27
C SER A 134 3.42 -10.21 -38.44
N SER A 135 3.65 -8.89 -38.48
CA SER A 135 2.79 -7.79 -38.05
C SER A 135 2.74 -7.52 -36.53
N PRO A 136 2.77 -6.24 -36.09
CA PRO A 136 2.58 -5.85 -34.70
C PRO A 136 1.13 -6.12 -34.32
N SER A 137 0.80 -7.37 -34.02
CA SER A 137 -0.48 -7.72 -33.42
C SER A 137 -0.45 -7.14 -32.01
N TYR A 138 -1.07 -5.97 -31.86
CA TYR A 138 -1.19 -5.24 -30.60
C TYR A 138 -1.75 -6.17 -29.52
N TRP A 139 -0.98 -6.37 -28.45
CA TRP A 139 -1.49 -7.17 -27.33
C TRP A 139 -2.68 -6.46 -26.71
N ARG A 140 -3.68 -7.26 -26.36
CA ARG A 140 -4.85 -6.81 -25.59
C ARG A 140 -4.60 -6.82 -24.09
N LEU A 141 -3.39 -7.17 -23.66
CA LEU A 141 -3.00 -7.30 -22.26
C LEU A 141 -3.29 -6.00 -21.52
N LYS A 142 -4.19 -6.06 -20.54
CA LYS A 142 -4.58 -4.97 -19.66
C LYS A 142 -3.92 -5.05 -18.30
N MET A 143 -3.63 -6.27 -17.82
CA MET A 143 -3.06 -6.50 -16.50
C MET A 143 -1.86 -7.45 -16.57
N LEU A 144 -0.75 -7.02 -15.97
CA LEU A 144 0.49 -7.78 -15.86
C LEU A 144 0.98 -7.78 -14.42
N HIS A 145 0.92 -8.93 -13.75
CA HIS A 145 1.41 -9.09 -12.37
C HIS A 145 2.57 -10.09 -12.34
N LEU A 146 3.73 -9.64 -11.88
CA LEU A 146 4.95 -10.42 -11.82
C LEU A 146 5.48 -10.43 -10.40
N SER A 147 5.75 -11.62 -9.87
CA SER A 147 6.25 -11.79 -8.50
C SER A 147 7.55 -12.60 -8.44
N ASN A 148 8.53 -12.05 -7.71
CA ASN A 148 9.81 -12.63 -7.32
C ASN A 148 10.71 -12.99 -8.51
N LEU A 149 10.77 -12.10 -9.51
CA LEU A 149 11.61 -12.27 -10.68
C LEU A 149 12.96 -11.58 -10.51
N ARG A 150 14.07 -12.30 -10.63
CA ARG A 150 15.41 -11.77 -10.31
C ARG A 150 16.09 -10.97 -11.43
N GLU A 151 15.57 -11.03 -12.65
CA GLU A 151 16.13 -10.32 -13.80
C GLU A 151 15.02 -9.84 -14.74
N LEU A 152 14.50 -8.63 -14.50
CA LEU A 152 13.79 -7.87 -15.51
C LEU A 152 14.79 -6.91 -16.17
N ASP A 153 15.03 -7.06 -17.47
CA ASP A 153 16.06 -6.31 -18.19
C ASP A 153 15.47 -5.16 -19.03
N GLU A 154 16.34 -4.43 -19.75
CA GLU A 154 15.94 -3.32 -20.62
C GLU A 154 14.94 -3.75 -21.71
N SER A 155 14.99 -5.01 -22.15
CA SER A 155 14.02 -5.52 -23.12
C SER A 155 12.61 -5.55 -22.53
N PHE A 156 12.45 -5.92 -21.27
CA PHE A 156 11.15 -5.87 -20.60
C PHE A 156 10.56 -4.45 -20.61
N ALA A 157 11.36 -3.45 -20.23
CA ALA A 157 10.93 -2.04 -20.23
C ALA A 157 10.52 -1.57 -21.64
N GLU A 158 11.29 -1.95 -22.65
CA GLU A 158 11.01 -1.61 -24.05
C GLU A 158 9.70 -2.22 -24.56
N HIS A 159 9.36 -3.43 -24.13
CA HIS A 159 8.10 -4.07 -24.50
C HIS A 159 6.90 -3.40 -23.82
N VAL A 160 7.02 -3.05 -22.55
CA VAL A 160 5.99 -2.27 -21.84
C VAL A 160 5.74 -0.94 -22.57
N ARG A 161 6.81 -0.32 -23.10
CA ARG A 161 6.74 0.94 -23.84
C ARG A 161 6.11 0.81 -25.23
N THR A 162 6.43 -0.25 -25.98
CA THR A 162 6.13 -0.33 -27.43
C THR A 162 5.13 -1.40 -27.85
N ARG A 163 4.97 -2.48 -27.07
CA ARG A 163 4.17 -3.66 -27.44
C ARG A 163 2.91 -3.85 -26.59
N CYS A 164 2.77 -3.08 -25.51
CA CYS A 164 1.66 -3.16 -24.56
C CYS A 164 0.74 -1.92 -24.59
N PRO A 165 0.12 -1.55 -25.73
CA PRO A 165 -0.64 -0.29 -25.84
C PRO A 165 -1.95 -0.28 -25.03
N SER A 166 -2.42 -1.43 -24.56
CA SER A 166 -3.64 -1.57 -23.74
C SER A 166 -3.35 -1.86 -22.28
N LEU A 167 -2.08 -1.89 -21.86
CA LEU A 167 -1.72 -2.23 -20.49
C LEU A 167 -2.12 -1.10 -19.55
N GLU A 168 -3.08 -1.37 -18.66
CA GLU A 168 -3.62 -0.43 -17.69
C GLU A 168 -3.06 -0.67 -16.29
N GLU A 169 -2.67 -1.91 -15.97
CA GLU A 169 -2.21 -2.31 -14.64
C GLU A 169 -0.92 -3.13 -14.71
N LEU A 170 0.12 -2.65 -14.01
CA LEU A 170 1.40 -3.33 -13.87
C LEU A 170 1.74 -3.46 -12.38
N GLU A 171 1.86 -4.68 -11.90
CA GLU A 171 2.36 -4.98 -10.55
C GLU A 171 3.67 -5.78 -10.65
N LEU A 172 4.72 -5.24 -10.05
CA LEU A 172 5.99 -5.93 -9.82
C LEU A 172 6.16 -6.10 -8.32
N ARG A 173 6.26 -7.35 -7.85
CA ARG A 173 6.44 -7.67 -6.43
C ARG A 173 7.67 -8.52 -6.20
N GLY A 174 8.62 -8.09 -5.37
CA GLY A 174 9.84 -8.86 -5.12
C GLY A 174 10.75 -8.99 -6.35
N CYS A 175 10.56 -8.14 -7.36
CA CYS A 175 11.30 -8.22 -8.63
C CYS A 175 12.59 -7.39 -8.59
N THR A 176 13.64 -7.90 -9.23
CA THR A 176 14.88 -7.15 -9.47
C THR A 176 14.84 -6.55 -10.88
N CYS A 177 14.84 -5.22 -10.94
CA CYS A 177 14.73 -4.43 -12.16
C CYS A 177 16.11 -3.95 -12.61
N ARG A 178 16.64 -4.51 -13.69
CA ARG A 178 17.89 -4.12 -14.37
C ARG A 178 17.59 -3.37 -15.67
N PHE A 179 16.77 -2.35 -15.57
CA PHE A 179 16.43 -1.45 -16.66
C PHE A 179 16.38 -0.03 -16.14
N LYS A 180 16.50 0.93 -17.05
CA LYS A 180 16.62 2.34 -16.73
C LYS A 180 15.33 2.99 -16.26
N ALA A 181 14.23 2.77 -16.96
CA ALA A 181 12.96 3.41 -16.64
C ALA A 181 11.76 2.57 -17.10
N ILE A 182 10.60 2.79 -16.47
CA ILE A 182 9.31 2.27 -16.97
C ILE A 182 8.60 3.41 -17.69
N ALA A 183 8.46 3.30 -19.01
CA ALA A 183 7.70 4.24 -19.82
C ALA A 183 6.45 3.56 -20.41
N SER A 184 5.28 4.18 -20.27
CA SER A 184 4.04 3.64 -20.87
C SER A 184 3.00 4.73 -21.13
N GLY A 185 2.37 4.66 -22.31
CA GLY A 185 1.30 5.58 -22.71
C GLY A 185 -0.12 5.15 -22.32
N SER A 186 -0.29 3.96 -21.73
CA SER A 186 -1.61 3.39 -21.38
C SER A 186 -1.79 3.08 -19.90
N LEU A 187 -0.68 3.02 -19.14
CA LEU A 187 -0.70 2.57 -17.76
C LEU A 187 -1.50 3.52 -16.87
N ARG A 188 -2.40 2.96 -16.05
CA ARG A 188 -3.24 3.68 -15.08
C ARG A 188 -2.82 3.40 -13.65
N THR A 189 -2.34 2.18 -13.39
CA THR A 189 -1.91 1.72 -12.07
C THR A 189 -0.55 1.05 -12.18
N LEU A 190 0.41 1.52 -11.38
CA LEU A 190 1.72 0.93 -11.23
C LEU A 190 1.97 0.62 -9.75
N SER A 191 2.30 -0.63 -9.44
CA SER A 191 2.69 -1.07 -8.11
C SER A 191 4.06 -1.74 -8.15
N LEU A 192 5.00 -1.18 -7.39
CA LEU A 192 6.35 -1.67 -7.20
C LEU A 192 6.50 -2.04 -5.73
N ARG A 193 6.43 -3.31 -5.39
CA ARG A 193 6.48 -3.79 -4.00
C ARG A 193 7.70 -4.64 -3.77
N LEU A 194 8.51 -4.38 -2.75
CA LEU A 194 9.69 -5.19 -2.44
C LEU A 194 10.67 -5.34 -3.62
N CYS A 195 10.66 -4.39 -4.56
CA CYS A 195 11.48 -4.44 -5.77
C CYS A 195 12.90 -3.91 -5.52
N VAL A 196 13.88 -4.46 -6.24
CA VAL A 196 15.28 -3.99 -6.20
C VAL A 196 15.66 -3.43 -7.58
N GLY A 197 15.82 -2.11 -7.66
CA GLY A 197 16.34 -1.43 -8.84
C GLY A 197 17.87 -1.54 -8.92
N LYS A 198 18.38 -1.96 -10.08
CA LYS A 198 19.78 -1.85 -10.48
C LYS A 198 19.89 -0.87 -11.66
N GLY A 199 20.15 0.41 -11.36
CA GLY A 199 20.14 1.50 -12.33
C GLY A 199 18.74 1.95 -12.76
N PHE A 200 17.70 1.61 -12.00
CA PHE A 200 16.31 1.95 -12.30
C PHE A 200 15.98 3.36 -11.81
N TYR A 201 16.15 4.39 -12.64
CA TYR A 201 16.10 5.77 -12.19
C TYR A 201 14.73 6.44 -12.32
N GLY A 202 13.75 5.90 -13.07
CA GLY A 202 12.49 6.63 -13.18
C GLY A 202 11.29 5.97 -13.84
N ILE A 203 10.15 6.64 -13.73
CA ILE A 203 8.86 6.23 -14.27
C ILE A 203 8.31 7.39 -15.10
N ALA A 204 7.87 7.11 -16.33
CA ALA A 204 7.25 8.10 -17.21
C ALA A 204 5.92 7.57 -17.76
N SER A 205 4.81 8.15 -17.32
CA SER A 205 3.50 7.76 -17.86
C SER A 205 2.47 8.88 -17.72
N PRO A 206 1.96 9.43 -18.84
CA PRO A 206 1.01 10.54 -18.80
C PRO A 206 -0.38 10.13 -18.31
N THR A 207 -0.72 8.83 -18.35
CA THR A 207 -2.04 8.29 -18.00
C THR A 207 -2.11 7.71 -16.59
N LEU A 208 -0.97 7.66 -15.88
CA LEU A 208 -0.85 7.01 -14.59
C LEU A 208 -1.64 7.77 -13.52
N LYS A 209 -2.63 7.09 -12.92
CA LYS A 209 -3.51 7.65 -11.88
C LYS A 209 -3.11 7.22 -10.48
N SER A 210 -2.53 6.03 -10.34
CA SER A 210 -2.14 5.44 -9.06
C SER A 210 -0.72 4.88 -9.13
N LEU A 211 0.14 5.34 -8.23
CA LEU A 211 1.49 4.83 -8.05
C LEU A 211 1.70 4.34 -6.63
N VAL A 212 2.17 3.10 -6.49
CA VAL A 212 2.58 2.52 -5.22
C VAL A 212 4.03 2.08 -5.33
N VAL A 213 4.90 2.63 -4.49
CA VAL A 213 6.28 2.17 -4.29
C VAL A 213 6.39 1.77 -2.83
N ASP A 214 6.49 0.47 -2.56
CA ASP A 214 6.37 -0.11 -1.22
C ASP A 214 7.60 -0.98 -0.92
N GLN A 215 8.42 -0.59 0.07
CA GLN A 215 9.52 -1.41 0.62
C GLN A 215 10.52 -1.95 -0.42
N GLY A 216 10.85 -1.16 -1.44
CA GLY A 216 11.90 -1.50 -2.44
C GLY A 216 13.23 -0.80 -2.16
N GLY A 217 14.29 -1.18 -2.89
CA GLY A 217 15.61 -0.55 -2.83
C GLY A 217 16.14 -0.22 -4.22
N ASN A 218 17.04 0.76 -4.32
CA ASN A 218 17.65 1.16 -5.56
C ASN A 218 19.12 1.54 -5.36
N ASP A 219 19.99 1.17 -6.29
CA ASP A 219 21.43 1.48 -6.25
C ASP A 219 21.80 2.76 -7.03
N ILE A 220 20.80 3.53 -7.49
CA ILE A 220 21.02 4.77 -8.23
C ILE A 220 21.76 5.83 -7.41
N THR A 221 22.64 6.55 -8.09
CA THR A 221 23.40 7.69 -7.54
C THR A 221 22.74 9.05 -7.83
N SER A 222 21.46 9.03 -8.23
CA SER A 222 20.67 10.20 -8.61
C SER A 222 19.25 10.07 -8.05
N PRO A 223 18.47 11.16 -7.98
CA PRO A 223 17.07 11.09 -7.55
C PRO A 223 16.24 10.15 -8.44
N PHE A 224 15.29 9.45 -7.84
CA PHE A 224 14.32 8.63 -8.59
C PHE A 224 13.25 9.55 -9.17
N VAL A 225 13.15 9.65 -10.50
CA VAL A 225 12.29 10.63 -11.18
C VAL A 225 10.97 9.99 -11.60
N VAL A 226 9.85 10.61 -11.23
CA VAL A 226 8.51 10.20 -11.64
C VAL A 226 7.85 11.34 -12.43
N THR A 227 7.60 11.10 -13.71
CA THR A 227 6.87 12.02 -14.60
C THR A 227 5.47 11.46 -14.87
N ALA A 228 4.47 11.96 -14.15
CA ALA A 228 3.10 11.44 -14.19
C ALA A 228 2.04 12.54 -13.95
N PRO A 229 1.69 13.35 -14.97
CA PRO A 229 0.76 14.49 -14.85
C PRO A 229 -0.66 14.14 -14.41
N ALA A 230 -1.14 12.93 -14.71
CA ALA A 230 -2.47 12.47 -14.30
C ALA A 230 -2.49 11.78 -12.92
N LEU A 231 -1.38 11.80 -12.16
CA LEU A 231 -1.25 11.07 -10.90
C LEU A 231 -2.18 11.67 -9.84
N ALA A 232 -3.12 10.87 -9.36
CA ALA A 232 -4.11 11.27 -8.36
C ALA A 232 -3.86 10.62 -7.00
N CYS A 233 -3.28 9.41 -6.98
CA CYS A 233 -3.01 8.64 -5.76
C CYS A 233 -1.54 8.21 -5.74
N LEU A 234 -0.85 8.55 -4.67
CA LEU A 234 0.56 8.20 -4.45
C LEU A 234 0.71 7.51 -3.10
N SER A 235 1.43 6.39 -3.07
CA SER A 235 1.86 5.70 -1.86
C SER A 235 3.34 5.41 -1.98
N LEU A 236 4.15 5.99 -1.09
CA LEU A 236 5.60 5.82 -1.04
C LEU A 236 6.00 5.30 0.33
N ASP A 237 6.51 4.07 0.41
CA ASP A 237 7.27 3.56 1.56
C ASP A 237 8.74 3.52 1.12
N VAL A 238 9.45 4.62 1.37
CA VAL A 238 10.84 4.85 0.94
C VAL A 238 11.71 5.11 2.15
N THR A 239 12.96 4.66 2.13
CA THR A 239 13.92 4.92 3.20
C THR A 239 15.17 5.58 2.64
N PRO A 240 15.91 6.39 3.42
CA PRO A 240 17.19 6.95 2.99
C PRO A 240 18.23 5.91 2.57
N TYR A 241 18.12 4.68 3.06
CA TYR A 241 19.00 3.58 2.68
C TYR A 241 18.67 3.03 1.29
N ASN A 242 17.39 3.06 0.93
CA ASN A 242 16.86 2.45 -0.28
C ASN A 242 16.74 3.45 -1.44
N PHE A 243 16.55 4.74 -1.12
CA PHE A 243 16.49 5.85 -2.06
C PHE A 243 17.39 6.99 -1.53
N PRO A 244 18.73 6.85 -1.59
CA PRO A 244 19.68 7.75 -0.93
C PRO A 244 19.76 9.17 -1.50
N PHE A 245 19.05 9.43 -2.61
CA PHE A 245 18.94 10.74 -3.26
C PHE A 245 17.48 11.20 -3.39
N GLY A 246 16.56 10.54 -2.69
CA GLY A 246 15.14 10.88 -2.68
C GLY A 246 14.39 10.55 -3.98
N VAL A 247 13.14 11.00 -4.02
CA VAL A 247 12.22 10.84 -5.16
C VAL A 247 11.81 12.22 -5.65
N CYS A 248 12.01 12.49 -6.94
CA CYS A 248 11.57 13.69 -7.63
C CYS A 248 10.28 13.40 -8.39
N PHE A 249 9.32 14.31 -8.29
CA PHE A 249 8.11 14.24 -9.10
C PHE A 249 8.10 15.44 -10.05
N ASP A 250 8.24 15.14 -11.33
CA ASP A 250 8.13 16.12 -12.39
C ASP A 250 6.67 16.13 -12.85
N GLU A 251 6.05 17.31 -12.88
CA GLU A 251 4.69 17.50 -13.37
C GLU A 251 3.64 16.64 -12.63
N VAL A 252 3.36 16.91 -11.35
CA VAL A 252 2.28 16.22 -10.58
C VAL A 252 1.18 17.17 -10.10
N ALA A 253 0.66 17.99 -11.01
CA ALA A 253 -0.37 19.00 -10.68
C ALA A 253 -1.71 18.40 -10.20
N SER A 254 -2.00 17.13 -10.54
CA SER A 254 -3.30 16.48 -10.29
C SER A 254 -3.37 15.67 -8.98
N LEU A 255 -2.35 15.76 -8.12
CA LEU A 255 -2.24 14.88 -6.96
C LEU A 255 -3.34 15.16 -5.93
N ALA A 256 -4.23 14.18 -5.72
CA ALA A 256 -5.32 14.30 -4.74
C ALA A 256 -4.92 13.74 -3.38
N ARG A 257 -4.33 12.54 -3.37
CA ARG A 257 -3.95 11.80 -2.15
C ARG A 257 -2.51 11.32 -2.23
N ALA A 258 -1.76 11.56 -1.16
CA ALA A 258 -0.41 11.06 -0.99
C ALA A 258 -0.25 10.40 0.39
N SER A 259 0.43 9.26 0.44
CA SER A 259 0.92 8.64 1.67
C SER A 259 2.43 8.45 1.54
N VAL A 260 3.18 8.97 2.50
CA VAL A 260 4.64 8.88 2.55
C VAL A 260 5.05 8.27 3.90
N CYS A 261 5.58 7.06 3.83
CA CYS A 261 6.08 6.29 4.95
C CYS A 261 7.60 6.25 4.92
N LEU A 262 8.22 6.61 6.04
CA LEU A 262 9.66 6.57 6.25
C LEU A 262 9.95 5.66 7.43
N LYS A 263 10.29 4.40 7.17
CA LYS A 263 10.69 3.48 8.25
C LYS A 263 12.17 3.68 8.57
N GLU A 264 12.47 4.15 9.77
CA GLU A 264 13.84 4.14 10.28
C GLU A 264 14.29 2.69 10.46
N ARG A 265 15.46 2.36 9.90
CA ARG A 265 16.11 1.07 10.11
C ARG A 265 17.48 1.30 10.76
N GLY A 266 17.47 1.71 12.03
CA GLY A 266 18.65 1.72 12.90
C GLY A 266 19.64 2.86 12.63
N THR A 267 19.82 3.67 13.68
CA THR A 267 20.95 4.54 14.05
C THR A 267 21.99 4.93 12.97
N LEU A 268 22.12 6.26 12.80
CA LEU A 268 23.23 7.03 12.19
C LEU A 268 23.05 7.41 10.71
N VAL A 269 22.62 8.67 10.47
CA VAL A 269 23.22 9.73 9.62
C VAL A 269 22.20 10.89 9.51
N LYS A 270 22.18 11.80 10.50
CA LYS A 270 21.02 12.66 10.79
C LYS A 270 20.81 13.90 9.89
N ILE A 271 21.84 14.43 9.23
CA ILE A 271 21.73 15.72 8.51
C ILE A 271 21.41 15.55 7.01
N LYS A 272 22.03 14.59 6.32
CA LYS A 272 21.74 14.34 4.89
C LYS A 272 20.29 13.87 4.71
N GLN A 273 19.81 13.05 5.64
CA GLN A 273 18.44 12.52 5.67
C GLN A 273 17.39 13.63 5.66
N LEU A 274 17.57 14.72 6.41
CA LEU A 274 16.61 15.85 6.44
C LEU A 274 16.38 16.49 5.07
N ARG A 275 17.45 16.72 4.31
CA ARG A 275 17.35 17.32 2.96
C ARG A 275 16.62 16.38 2.00
N ASP A 276 16.91 15.10 2.07
CA ASP A 276 16.26 14.08 1.24
C ASP A 276 14.76 13.92 1.61
N GLN A 277 14.41 14.05 2.90
CA GLN A 277 13.01 14.06 3.35
C GLN A 277 12.24 15.30 2.90
N LEU A 278 12.85 16.48 2.97
CA LEU A 278 12.24 17.71 2.48
C LEU A 278 11.95 17.65 0.98
N PHE A 279 12.79 16.95 0.21
CA PHE A 279 12.59 16.78 -1.21
C PHE A 279 11.35 15.92 -1.53
N ALA A 280 11.13 14.85 -0.77
CA ALA A 280 9.90 14.05 -0.88
C ALA A 280 8.66 14.89 -0.51
N LEU A 281 8.73 15.73 0.54
CA LEU A 281 7.62 16.61 0.93
C LEU A 281 7.31 17.68 -0.12
N ARG A 282 8.33 18.28 -0.74
CA ARG A 282 8.13 19.26 -1.83
C ARG A 282 7.34 18.67 -2.99
N SER A 283 7.62 17.42 -3.30
CA SER A 283 6.97 16.71 -4.40
C SER A 283 5.49 16.44 -4.19
N VAL A 284 5.02 16.38 -2.94
CA VAL A 284 3.61 16.12 -2.59
C VAL A 284 2.86 17.36 -2.10
N SER A 285 3.46 18.54 -2.22
CA SER A 285 2.92 19.82 -1.72
C SER A 285 1.54 20.20 -2.27
N ASN A 286 1.22 19.77 -3.49
CA ASN A 286 -0.07 20.03 -4.12
C ASN A 286 -1.22 19.11 -3.63
N ALA A 287 -0.93 18.10 -2.82
CA ALA A 287 -1.93 17.11 -2.39
C ALA A 287 -3.03 17.71 -1.50
N THR A 288 -4.27 17.23 -1.67
CA THR A 288 -5.41 17.61 -0.82
C THR A 288 -5.53 16.77 0.45
N SER A 289 -5.02 15.55 0.41
CA SER A 289 -4.93 14.63 1.55
C SER A 289 -3.52 14.06 1.63
N LEU A 290 -2.90 14.19 2.79
CA LEU A 290 -1.54 13.73 3.03
C LEU A 290 -1.49 12.86 4.28
N ASP A 291 -0.88 11.68 4.16
CA ASP A 291 -0.56 10.79 5.26
C ASP A 291 0.97 10.68 5.34
N LEU A 292 1.52 11.02 6.51
CA LEU A 292 2.94 10.96 6.78
C LEU A 292 3.17 10.05 7.97
N SER A 293 4.08 9.09 7.81
CA SER A 293 4.47 8.23 8.92
C SER A 293 5.98 8.05 9.04
N GLY A 294 6.48 8.00 10.28
CA GLY A 294 7.88 7.69 10.58
C GLY A 294 8.87 8.86 10.38
N PHE A 295 8.37 10.09 10.38
CA PHE A 295 9.20 11.30 10.39
C PHE A 295 9.68 11.64 11.81
N ASP A 296 10.38 10.71 12.47
CA ASP A 296 10.91 10.93 13.82
C ASP A 296 12.33 11.51 13.74
N MET A 297 12.44 12.84 13.62
CA MET A 297 13.73 13.51 13.59
C MET A 297 13.82 14.59 14.66
N THR A 298 14.78 14.44 15.58
CA THR A 298 15.19 15.50 16.50
C THR A 298 16.04 16.52 15.74
N VAL A 299 15.41 17.64 15.36
CA VAL A 299 16.07 18.77 14.66
C VAL A 299 16.86 19.61 15.67
N GLN A 300 17.78 19.00 16.42
CA GLN A 300 18.65 19.73 17.34
C GLN A 300 19.92 20.26 16.64
N GLU A 301 20.20 19.82 15.41
CA GLU A 301 21.43 20.15 14.67
C GLU A 301 21.21 20.72 13.26
N ALA A 302 19.96 20.84 12.78
CA ALA A 302 19.71 21.54 11.51
C ALA A 302 19.62 23.04 11.80
N GLY A 303 20.64 23.79 11.40
CA GLY A 303 20.63 25.26 11.48
C GLY A 303 19.39 25.86 10.80
N GLU A 304 19.05 27.08 11.20
CA GLU A 304 17.88 27.85 10.72
C GLU A 304 17.78 27.91 9.19
N GLU A 305 18.89 27.78 8.46
CA GLU A 305 18.95 27.73 6.99
C GLU A 305 18.18 26.55 6.35
N SER A 306 17.94 25.45 7.08
CA SER A 306 17.15 24.32 6.54
C SER A 306 15.63 24.50 6.73
N MET A 307 15.20 25.47 7.55
CA MET A 307 13.78 25.71 7.85
C MET A 307 13.05 26.53 6.78
N SER A 308 13.77 27.38 6.03
CA SER A 308 13.24 28.13 4.87
C SER A 308 12.93 27.25 3.65
N SER A 309 13.26 25.95 3.72
CA SER A 309 13.14 24.98 2.63
C SER A 309 11.85 24.15 2.67
N PHE A 310 11.01 24.30 3.71
CA PHE A 310 9.75 23.57 3.82
C PHE A 310 8.74 24.04 2.77
N PRO A 311 8.08 23.12 2.06
CA PRO A 311 7.03 23.49 1.11
C PRO A 311 5.80 24.06 1.83
N GLU A 312 5.07 24.91 1.13
CA GLU A 312 3.72 25.33 1.52
C GLU A 312 2.69 24.33 0.98
N PHE A 313 1.75 23.93 1.83
CA PHE A 313 0.70 22.96 1.53
C PHE A 313 -0.66 23.67 1.36
N ASN A 314 -0.74 24.58 0.39
CA ASN A 314 -1.89 25.47 0.21
C ASN A 314 -3.20 24.73 -0.14
N ASN A 315 -3.12 23.56 -0.76
CA ASN A 315 -4.29 22.74 -1.14
C ASN A 315 -4.68 21.69 -0.09
N LEU A 316 -3.87 21.53 0.97
CA LEU A 316 -4.03 20.44 1.92
C LEU A 316 -5.22 20.68 2.85
N ARG A 317 -6.16 19.73 2.85
CA ARG A 317 -7.37 19.75 3.69
C ARG A 317 -7.37 18.66 4.75
N THR A 318 -6.76 17.51 4.47
CA THR A 318 -6.66 16.39 5.41
C THR A 318 -5.21 16.00 5.63
N LEU A 319 -4.77 15.95 6.89
CA LEU A 319 -3.42 15.53 7.28
C LEU A 319 -3.49 14.41 8.32
N GLU A 320 -2.75 13.34 8.10
CA GLU A 320 -2.51 12.28 9.07
C GLU A 320 -1.00 12.20 9.38
N LEU A 321 -0.66 12.20 10.66
CA LEU A 321 0.73 12.08 11.15
C LEU A 321 0.83 10.88 12.09
N ASN A 322 1.67 9.91 11.74
CA ASN A 322 1.92 8.72 12.55
C ASN A 322 3.41 8.55 12.89
N GLN A 323 3.78 8.49 14.17
CA GLN A 323 5.20 8.40 14.57
C GLN A 323 6.07 9.51 13.96
N CYS A 324 5.58 10.76 13.95
CA CYS A 324 6.27 11.92 13.37
C CYS A 324 6.86 12.87 14.44
N GLY A 325 7.52 12.33 15.46
CA GLY A 325 8.27 13.12 16.44
C GLY A 325 7.45 14.13 17.25
N LEU A 326 6.33 13.70 17.83
CA LEU A 326 5.48 14.58 18.66
C LEU A 326 6.05 14.80 20.09
N CYS A 327 7.02 14.01 20.54
CA CYS A 327 7.48 14.02 21.94
C CYS A 327 8.44 15.15 22.30
N ASP A 328 9.32 15.59 21.39
CA ASP A 328 10.32 16.61 21.67
C ASP A 328 10.26 17.72 20.60
N ASP A 329 9.77 18.89 21.01
CA ASP A 329 9.77 20.17 20.27
C ASP A 329 8.92 20.35 18.99
N LEU A 330 8.01 19.45 18.59
CA LEU A 330 7.11 19.67 17.43
C LEU A 330 7.84 20.27 16.19
N ARG A 331 9.12 19.98 15.96
CA ARG A 331 9.89 20.80 14.99
C ARG A 331 9.41 20.51 13.59
N VAL A 332 9.50 19.28 13.07
CA VAL A 332 9.07 18.98 11.70
C VAL A 332 7.54 19.00 11.56
N SER A 333 6.83 18.35 12.48
CA SER A 333 5.36 18.30 12.48
C SER A 333 4.73 19.68 12.66
N GLY A 334 5.29 20.52 13.54
CA GLY A 334 4.85 21.91 13.71
C GLY A 334 5.12 22.78 12.49
N HIS A 335 6.22 22.57 11.75
CA HIS A 335 6.45 23.27 10.48
C HIS A 335 5.44 22.86 9.41
N ILE A 336 5.16 21.55 9.27
CA ILE A 336 4.13 21.05 8.34
C ILE A 336 2.77 21.67 8.69
N LEU A 337 2.41 21.69 9.98
CA LEU A 337 1.16 22.29 10.46
C LEU A 337 1.08 23.81 10.20
N ARG A 338 2.17 24.55 10.41
CA ARG A 338 2.25 26.00 10.11
C ARG A 338 2.15 26.30 8.62
N ASN A 339 2.67 25.42 7.78
CA ASN A 339 2.64 25.55 6.33
C ASN A 339 1.36 24.97 5.70
N SER A 340 0.34 24.65 6.51
CA SER A 340 -0.94 24.07 6.07
C SER A 340 -2.14 24.97 6.44
N PRO A 341 -2.26 26.18 5.87
CA PRO A 341 -3.24 27.19 6.30
C PRO A 341 -4.71 26.78 6.09
N ASN A 342 -4.98 25.88 5.15
CA ASN A 342 -6.32 25.46 4.75
C ASN A 342 -6.74 24.10 5.34
N LEU A 343 -6.04 23.63 6.37
CA LEU A 343 -6.28 22.32 6.96
C LEU A 343 -7.66 22.25 7.64
N GLU A 344 -8.46 21.25 7.25
CA GLU A 344 -9.83 21.01 7.76
C GLU A 344 -9.88 19.84 8.74
N LYS A 345 -9.08 18.79 8.48
CA LYS A 345 -9.01 17.58 9.31
C LYS A 345 -7.57 17.23 9.66
N LEU A 346 -7.30 17.03 10.95
CA LEU A 346 -6.02 16.55 11.45
C LEU A 346 -6.19 15.22 12.19
N THR A 347 -5.35 14.24 11.85
CA THR A 347 -5.25 12.95 12.54
C THR A 347 -3.83 12.79 13.08
N LEU A 348 -3.68 12.54 14.38
CA LEU A 348 -2.38 12.37 15.03
C LEU A 348 -2.33 11.02 15.73
N HIS A 349 -1.30 10.22 15.49
CA HIS A 349 -0.99 9.04 16.32
C HIS A 349 0.05 9.41 17.35
N LEU A 350 -0.40 9.50 18.60
CA LEU A 350 0.43 9.91 19.72
C LEU A 350 1.34 8.75 20.16
N PRO A 351 2.62 9.01 20.45
CA PRO A 351 3.50 8.02 21.06
C PRO A 351 3.04 7.70 22.51
N PRO A 352 3.37 6.50 23.04
CA PRO A 352 2.85 6.03 24.33
C PRO A 352 3.25 6.85 25.58
N CYS A 353 4.19 7.79 25.46
CA CYS A 353 4.83 8.48 26.59
C CYS A 353 5.13 9.96 26.27
N LEU A 354 4.14 10.72 25.79
CA LEU A 354 4.27 12.16 25.60
C LEU A 354 4.42 12.86 26.97
N LYS A 355 5.66 13.01 27.45
CA LYS A 355 5.98 13.89 28.57
C LYS A 355 6.40 15.22 28.01
N VAL A 356 5.45 16.14 27.85
CA VAL A 356 5.76 17.45 27.31
C VAL A 356 6.70 18.20 28.26
N PRO A 357 7.88 18.67 27.80
CA PRO A 357 8.75 19.51 28.61
C PRO A 357 8.03 20.82 28.95
N ILE A 358 8.12 21.23 30.21
CA ILE A 358 7.67 22.54 30.69
C ILE A 358 8.68 23.57 30.14
N GLY A 359 8.40 24.14 28.97
CA GLY A 359 9.24 25.12 28.29
C GLY A 359 8.42 26.01 27.36
N GLU A 360 8.94 27.21 27.08
CA GLU A 360 8.27 28.41 26.54
C GLU A 360 7.25 28.20 25.39
N PRO A 361 6.20 29.06 25.31
CA PRO A 361 5.17 28.96 24.29
C PRO A 361 5.71 29.43 22.94
N LEU A 362 6.15 28.49 22.11
CA LEU A 362 6.37 28.75 20.67
C LEU A 362 5.10 29.32 20.02
N PRO A 363 5.19 30.16 18.98
CA PRO A 363 4.01 30.65 18.27
C PRO A 363 3.24 29.48 17.65
N HIS A 364 2.08 29.15 18.21
CA HIS A 364 1.30 28.00 17.77
C HIS A 364 0.62 28.34 16.44
N PRO A 365 0.55 27.41 15.47
CA PRO A 365 -0.28 27.62 14.29
C PRO A 365 -1.74 27.84 14.71
N GLU A 366 -2.35 28.91 14.21
CA GLU A 366 -3.80 29.11 14.31
C GLU A 366 -4.48 28.26 13.23
N PHE A 367 -5.25 27.27 13.66
CA PHE A 367 -5.99 26.38 12.77
C PHE A 367 -7.36 26.98 12.42
N LYS A 368 -7.35 28.02 11.60
CA LYS A 368 -8.56 28.81 11.27
C LYS A 368 -9.65 28.01 10.58
N ASN A 369 -9.29 26.96 9.85
CA ASN A 369 -10.20 26.14 9.04
C ASN A 369 -10.47 24.74 9.60
N MET A 370 -9.87 24.38 10.75
CA MET A 370 -9.92 23.02 11.27
C MET A 370 -11.28 22.71 11.91
N ARG A 371 -11.98 21.73 11.33
CA ARG A 371 -13.30 21.27 11.76
C ARG A 371 -13.27 19.91 12.44
N ALA A 372 -12.27 19.08 12.15
CA ALA A 372 -12.16 17.73 12.71
C ALA A 372 -10.76 17.43 13.25
N LEU A 373 -10.69 16.90 14.47
CA LEU A 373 -9.45 16.43 15.10
C LEU A 373 -9.61 14.97 15.53
N VAL A 374 -8.66 14.11 15.16
CA VAL A 374 -8.60 12.71 15.55
C VAL A 374 -7.27 12.46 16.27
N LEU A 375 -7.33 11.99 17.51
CA LEU A 375 -6.15 11.62 18.29
C LEU A 375 -6.16 10.12 18.53
N HIS A 376 -5.17 9.41 17.97
CA HIS A 376 -4.92 8.00 18.25
C HIS A 376 -3.94 7.84 19.42
N ASN A 377 -4.14 6.79 20.22
CA ASN A 377 -3.35 6.46 21.42
C ASN A 377 -3.32 7.59 22.46
N TYR A 378 -4.40 8.34 22.59
CA TYR A 378 -4.50 9.43 23.56
C TYR A 378 -4.45 8.88 24.99
N ASP A 379 -3.53 9.39 25.80
CA ASP A 379 -3.42 9.07 27.23
C ASP A 379 -4.36 9.99 28.04
N PRO A 380 -5.43 9.45 28.64
CA PRO A 380 -6.36 10.23 29.44
C PRO A 380 -5.72 10.81 30.72
N SER A 381 -4.54 10.32 31.12
CA SER A 381 -3.80 10.79 32.29
C SER A 381 -2.94 12.03 32.04
N ASP A 382 -2.82 12.51 30.79
CA ASP A 382 -2.04 13.71 30.39
C ASP A 382 -2.66 15.05 30.85
N ASP A 383 -3.58 15.04 31.83
CA ASP A 383 -4.23 16.22 32.41
C ASP A 383 -4.71 17.26 31.36
N PHE A 384 -5.09 16.78 30.17
CA PHE A 384 -5.59 17.58 29.04
C PHE A 384 -4.62 18.62 28.47
N GLN A 385 -3.31 18.54 28.77
CA GLN A 385 -2.34 19.52 28.29
C GLN A 385 -2.20 19.48 26.76
N THR A 386 -2.00 18.28 26.19
CA THR A 386 -1.87 18.12 24.73
C THR A 386 -3.16 18.52 24.01
N LEU A 387 -4.31 18.03 24.49
CA LEU A 387 -5.61 18.32 23.89
C LEU A 387 -5.98 19.80 24.00
N GLY A 388 -5.74 20.42 25.17
CA GLY A 388 -6.03 21.83 25.43
C GLY A 388 -5.31 22.78 24.47
N ARG A 389 -4.09 22.44 24.01
CA ARG A 389 -3.36 23.22 22.99
C ARG A 389 -4.09 23.24 21.65
N PHE A 390 -4.49 22.07 21.14
CA PHE A 390 -5.20 21.98 19.86
C PHE A 390 -6.57 22.65 19.92
N LEU A 391 -7.28 22.50 21.04
CA LEU A 391 -8.57 23.14 21.25
C LEU A 391 -8.48 24.67 21.26
N ARG A 392 -7.45 25.26 21.88
CA ARG A 392 -7.21 26.72 21.86
C ARG A 392 -6.89 27.23 20.46
N SER A 393 -6.14 26.46 19.69
CA SER A 393 -5.72 26.83 18.34
C SER A 393 -6.80 26.60 17.27
N SER A 394 -7.95 26.01 17.60
CA SER A 394 -8.97 25.58 16.62
C SER A 394 -10.37 26.11 16.99
N PRO A 395 -10.67 27.40 16.76
CA PRO A 395 -11.89 28.05 17.25
C PRO A 395 -13.19 27.53 16.61
N ILE A 396 -13.10 26.96 15.40
CA ILE A 396 -14.26 26.44 14.66
C ILE A 396 -14.35 24.90 14.68
N LEU A 397 -13.64 24.23 15.59
CA LEU A 397 -13.64 22.77 15.67
C LEU A 397 -15.05 22.24 15.95
N GLU A 398 -15.55 21.34 15.10
CA GLU A 398 -16.91 20.78 15.18
C GLU A 398 -16.93 19.35 15.70
N LYS A 399 -15.91 18.57 15.36
CA LYS A 399 -15.79 17.14 15.68
C LYS A 399 -14.44 16.81 16.31
N LEU A 400 -14.49 16.11 17.45
CA LEU A 400 -13.32 15.52 18.09
C LEU A 400 -13.48 14.00 18.18
N THR A 401 -12.45 13.24 17.82
CA THR A 401 -12.40 11.78 18.02
C THR A 401 -11.15 11.41 18.81
N LEU A 402 -11.33 10.72 19.93
CA LEU A 402 -10.25 10.27 20.81
C LEU A 402 -10.23 8.74 20.81
N HIS A 403 -9.16 8.14 20.30
CA HIS A 403 -8.87 6.73 20.59
C HIS A 403 -7.98 6.67 21.82
N CYS A 404 -8.57 6.33 22.95
CA CYS A 404 -7.86 6.22 24.20
C CYS A 404 -6.90 5.03 24.17
N SER A 405 -5.66 5.25 24.58
CA SER A 405 -4.76 4.17 24.98
C SER A 405 -5.29 3.53 26.28
N LYS A 406 -4.66 2.43 26.72
CA LYS A 406 -5.07 1.76 27.98
C LYS A 406 -5.07 2.78 29.13
N PHE A 407 -6.15 2.82 29.90
CA PHE A 407 -6.17 3.58 31.15
C PHE A 407 -5.13 2.95 32.07
N LEU A 408 -4.02 3.63 32.32
CA LEU A 408 -2.98 3.09 33.20
C LEU A 408 -3.58 2.86 34.59
N ASN A 409 -3.56 1.60 35.05
CA ASN A 409 -3.85 1.25 36.43
C ASN A 409 -2.88 2.00 37.35
N ASN A 410 -3.39 3.01 38.05
CA ASN A 410 -2.64 3.83 39.00
C ASN A 410 -2.16 3.06 40.25
N ASP A 411 -2.37 1.75 40.31
CA ASP A 411 -1.94 0.91 41.44
C ASP A 411 -0.41 0.76 41.52
N ALA A 412 0.32 0.90 40.40
CA ALA A 412 1.79 0.87 40.41
C ALA A 412 2.41 2.20 40.84
N ALA A 413 1.73 3.34 40.66
CA ALA A 413 2.24 4.67 41.03
C ALA A 413 1.99 5.03 42.51
N LYS A 414 1.10 4.30 43.21
CA LYS A 414 0.76 4.55 44.62
C LYS A 414 1.77 4.05 45.65
N LYS A 415 2.83 3.33 45.27
CA LYS A 415 3.85 2.86 46.24
C LYS A 415 4.93 3.89 46.62
N LYS A 416 4.88 5.13 46.14
CA LYS A 416 5.90 6.15 46.50
C LYS A 416 5.41 7.59 46.74
N ARG A 417 4.15 7.81 47.09
CA ARG A 417 3.73 9.09 47.69
C ARG A 417 2.80 8.84 48.86
N GLY A 418 3.30 9.20 50.04
CA GLY A 418 2.55 9.16 51.29
C GLY A 418 1.22 9.88 51.17
N THR A 419 0.24 9.29 51.84
CA THR A 419 -1.08 9.82 52.11
C THR A 419 -1.01 11.23 52.71
N SER A 420 -1.36 12.25 51.91
CA SER A 420 -1.98 13.55 52.29
C SER A 420 -1.64 14.60 51.20
N LYS A 421 -2.66 15.34 50.73
CA LYS A 421 -2.59 16.48 49.77
C LYS A 421 -2.52 16.20 48.25
N ILE A 422 -3.41 15.38 47.70
CA ILE A 422 -3.77 15.45 46.26
C ILE A 422 -5.30 15.45 46.08
N MET A 423 -5.98 16.30 46.86
CA MET A 423 -7.37 16.70 46.60
C MET A 423 -7.42 18.20 46.82
N THR A 424 -6.71 18.99 45.99
CA THR A 424 -6.89 20.46 46.03
C THR A 424 -6.28 21.27 44.87
N ASN A 425 -5.56 20.72 43.88
CA ASN A 425 -4.80 21.61 42.97
C ASN A 425 -4.83 21.35 41.45
N ILE A 426 -5.85 20.67 40.91
CA ILE A 426 -5.93 20.40 39.45
C ILE A 426 -7.22 20.97 38.83
N GLY A 427 -7.69 22.09 39.37
CA GLY A 427 -8.80 22.88 38.81
C GLY A 427 -8.38 23.93 37.79
N GLN A 428 -7.08 24.10 37.50
CA GLN A 428 -6.58 25.31 36.82
C GLN A 428 -6.17 25.15 35.35
N ASN A 429 -6.02 23.94 34.80
CA ASN A 429 -5.37 23.79 33.47
C ASN A 429 -6.29 23.89 32.24
N LEU A 430 -7.62 23.96 32.40
CA LEU A 430 -8.56 24.19 31.29
C LEU A 430 -9.43 25.46 31.42
N MET A 431 -9.20 26.31 32.43
CA MET A 431 -10.08 27.45 32.79
C MET A 431 -10.20 28.59 31.75
N GLY A 432 -9.80 28.40 30.50
CA GLY A 432 -9.95 29.40 29.43
C GLY A 432 -10.35 28.86 28.06
N VAL A 433 -10.56 27.56 27.86
CA VAL A 433 -10.84 27.00 26.52
C VAL A 433 -12.33 26.76 26.36
N ARG A 434 -13.04 27.69 25.71
CA ARG A 434 -14.42 27.50 25.28
C ARG A 434 -14.43 27.15 23.80
N CYS A 435 -14.49 25.87 23.46
CA CYS A 435 -14.77 25.46 22.07
C CYS A 435 -16.28 25.48 21.86
N GLU A 436 -16.84 26.67 21.66
CA GLU A 436 -18.30 26.88 21.54
C GLU A 436 -18.90 26.16 20.32
N ASN A 437 -18.08 25.93 19.28
CA ASN A 437 -18.48 25.26 18.05
C ASN A 437 -18.37 23.72 18.09
N LEU A 438 -17.82 23.15 19.18
CA LEU A 438 -17.64 21.70 19.28
C LEU A 438 -18.98 21.02 19.56
N LYS A 439 -19.54 20.39 18.53
CA LYS A 439 -20.87 19.77 18.56
C LYS A 439 -20.82 18.28 18.87
N PHE A 440 -19.72 17.62 18.54
CA PHE A 440 -19.62 16.17 18.59
C PHE A 440 -18.25 15.69 19.08
N THR A 441 -18.23 14.83 20.08
CA THR A 441 -17.04 14.12 20.54
C THR A 441 -17.29 12.61 20.56
N GLU A 442 -16.43 11.87 19.90
CA GLU A 442 -16.41 10.41 19.91
C GLU A 442 -15.21 9.90 20.70
N ILE A 443 -15.47 9.04 21.69
CA ILE A 443 -14.44 8.40 22.50
C ILE A 443 -14.45 6.91 22.20
N ILE A 444 -13.33 6.42 21.68
CA ILE A 444 -13.11 5.05 21.27
C ILE A 444 -12.16 4.42 22.28
N TYR A 445 -12.58 3.33 22.92
CA TYR A 445 -11.86 2.73 24.04
C TYR A 445 -11.87 1.20 23.95
N LYS A 446 -10.80 0.57 24.47
CA LYS A 446 -10.61 -0.89 24.49
C LYS A 446 -10.84 -1.52 25.85
N ASP A 447 -10.63 -0.76 26.93
CA ASP A 447 -10.60 -1.30 28.28
C ASP A 447 -11.97 -1.28 28.96
N ASP A 448 -12.22 -2.24 29.86
CA ASP A 448 -13.47 -2.35 30.62
C ASP A 448 -13.51 -1.44 31.86
N ASP A 449 -12.49 -0.60 32.07
CA ASP A 449 -12.42 0.25 33.26
C ASP A 449 -13.26 1.53 33.14
N VAL A 450 -14.57 1.32 33.16
CA VAL A 450 -15.63 2.34 33.10
C VAL A 450 -15.41 3.49 34.10
N ARG A 451 -14.77 3.23 35.25
CA ARG A 451 -14.52 4.25 36.29
C ARG A 451 -13.59 5.36 35.80
N HIS A 452 -12.48 5.01 35.16
CA HIS A 452 -11.54 5.99 34.63
C HIS A 452 -12.12 6.76 33.45
N LEU A 453 -12.95 6.12 32.62
CA LEU A 453 -13.72 6.79 31.56
C LEU A 453 -14.71 7.81 32.14
N ILE A 454 -15.44 7.47 33.20
CA ILE A 454 -16.37 8.40 33.88
C ILE A 454 -15.61 9.59 34.48
N GLU A 455 -14.49 9.34 35.16
CA GLU A 455 -13.69 10.43 35.74
C GLU A 455 -13.14 11.37 34.67
N PHE A 456 -12.63 10.81 33.56
CA PHE A 456 -12.21 11.57 32.39
C PHE A 456 -13.35 12.43 31.85
N LEU A 457 -14.56 11.88 31.70
CA LEU A 457 -15.72 12.61 31.21
C LEU A 457 -16.18 13.73 32.13
N LEU A 458 -16.19 13.51 33.45
CA LEU A 458 -16.55 14.54 34.41
C LEU A 458 -15.59 15.74 34.35
N ARG A 459 -14.31 15.49 34.10
CA ARG A 459 -13.31 16.54 33.88
C ARG A 459 -13.48 17.21 32.51
N PHE A 460 -13.77 16.43 31.47
CA PHE A 460 -13.84 16.88 30.09
C PHE A 460 -15.12 17.67 29.75
N SER A 461 -16.28 17.18 30.19
CA SER A 461 -17.61 17.76 29.92
C SER A 461 -17.84 19.11 30.59
N ARG A 462 -17.25 19.34 31.77
CA ARG A 462 -17.29 20.64 32.46
C ARG A 462 -16.76 21.80 31.61
N ASN A 463 -15.87 21.52 30.65
CA ASN A 463 -15.23 22.52 29.82
C ASN A 463 -15.89 22.67 28.43
N LEU A 464 -16.84 21.80 28.06
CA LEU A 464 -17.43 21.71 26.72
C LEU A 464 -18.95 21.49 26.81
N PRO A 465 -19.72 22.50 27.26
CA PRO A 465 -21.11 22.31 27.69
C PRO A 465 -22.12 21.98 26.57
N ASN A 466 -21.82 22.30 25.30
CA ASN A 466 -22.75 22.12 24.16
C ASN A 466 -22.39 20.92 23.25
N ASN A 467 -21.65 19.96 23.78
CA ASN A 467 -21.03 18.89 23.02
C ASN A 467 -21.77 17.55 23.21
N ASN A 468 -22.09 16.86 22.10
CA ASN A 468 -22.67 15.52 22.15
C ASN A 468 -21.59 14.45 22.22
N TYR A 469 -21.74 13.49 23.14
CA TYR A 469 -20.77 12.43 23.35
C TYR A 469 -21.25 11.10 22.77
N ARG A 470 -20.39 10.44 21.97
CA ARG A 470 -20.56 9.05 21.53
C ARG A 470 -19.42 8.19 22.08
N PHE A 471 -19.77 7.02 22.60
CA PHE A 471 -18.82 6.03 23.09
C PHE A 471 -18.84 4.81 22.19
N THR A 472 -17.67 4.40 21.72
CA THR A 472 -17.52 3.21 20.88
C THR A 472 -16.51 2.28 21.56
N LYS A 473 -17.00 1.18 22.11
CA LYS A 473 -16.12 0.10 22.60
C LYS A 473 -15.58 -0.66 21.38
N VAL A 474 -14.28 -0.95 21.38
CA VAL A 474 -13.61 -1.76 20.35
C VAL A 474 -12.98 -2.97 21.01
N ASP A 475 -13.21 -4.14 20.42
CA ASP A 475 -12.73 -5.45 20.91
C ASP A 475 -11.22 -5.66 20.72
#